data_AF-A0ABD6C0T8-F1
#
_entry.id   AF-A0ABD6C0T8-F1
#
_cell.length_a   1.000
_cell.length_b   1.000
_cell.length_c   1.000
_cell.angle_alpha   90.00
_cell.angle_beta   90.00
_cell.angle_gamma   90.00
#
_symmetry.space_group_name_H-M   'P 1'
#
loop_
_entity.id
_entity.type
_entity.pdbx_description
1 polymer ?
#
loop_
_entity_poly.entity_id
_entity_poly.type
_entity_poly.pdbx_seq_one_letter_code
_entity_poly.pdbx_strand_id
1 'polypeptide(L)'
;MDPTTSGRFRVHDRRPRPDIEGADGEPVAGAEAADRETIDTSDADDVAPPEEFVLVEHAEGPVDPNEPDAGDRFDPMYATAEGYDGDLGERVASLKPGHVVDATLAWTDGSARFSAVEVVCETRFRYADGVEGMFEAAVDAWQSLRADGEAVGSVPTRSTDGDPNGALYLFADGPGGDTFDDLRAGRLPIEPLVARVNASRADADPREVFVLAPADHEFVAVYVVFDRDGVLAQTVRDTYDLAPGLAAGLDSAVPDAARADDETGQDEDTGRIDGTEDDADGVDDFDALDRL
;
A
#
# COMPACT_ATOMS: atom_id res chain seq x y z
N MET A 1 22.73 24.73 12.80
CA MET A 1 21.38 24.73 12.23
C MET A 1 21.31 23.49 11.41
N ASP A 2 20.41 22.60 11.77
CA ASP A 2 20.16 21.37 11.04
C ASP A 2 19.53 21.74 9.68
N PRO A 3 19.88 21.01 8.59
CA PRO A 3 19.21 21.23 7.32
C PRO A 3 17.73 20.90 7.47
N THR A 4 16.87 21.71 6.84
CA THR A 4 15.42 21.50 6.85
C THR A 4 14.88 21.46 5.43
N THR A 5 13.96 20.54 5.17
CA THR A 5 13.21 20.44 3.91
C THR A 5 11.74 20.70 4.21
N SER A 6 11.12 21.68 3.56
CA SER A 6 9.69 21.95 3.67
C SER A 6 9.01 21.69 2.34
N GLY A 7 7.83 21.09 2.37
CA GLY A 7 7.08 20.78 1.17
C GLY A 7 5.77 20.07 1.49
N ARG A 8 5.06 19.70 0.43
CA ARG A 8 3.91 18.82 0.51
C ARG A 8 4.37 17.40 0.21
N PHE A 9 4.00 16.47 1.06
CA PHE A 9 4.40 15.06 0.95
C PHE A 9 3.17 14.16 1.03
N ARG A 10 3.23 13.02 0.36
CA ARG A 10 2.30 11.91 0.56
C ARG A 10 2.96 10.85 1.43
N VAL A 11 2.25 10.41 2.47
CA VAL A 11 2.63 9.25 3.26
C VAL A 11 2.28 8.00 2.45
N HIS A 12 3.26 7.23 2.01
CA HIS A 12 3.04 5.97 1.30
C HIS A 12 2.79 4.82 2.27
N ASP A 13 3.68 4.65 3.24
CA ASP A 13 3.62 3.57 4.21
C ASP A 13 4.19 3.99 5.56
N ARG A 14 3.85 3.23 6.59
CA ARG A 14 4.47 3.28 7.92
C ARG A 14 5.00 1.88 8.20
N ARG A 15 6.32 1.76 8.27
CA ARG A 15 6.99 0.46 8.40
C ARG A 15 8.17 0.54 9.36
N PRO A 16 8.60 -0.57 9.95
CA PRO A 16 9.86 -0.59 10.67
C PRO A 16 11.01 -0.25 9.73
N ARG A 17 12.01 0.49 10.22
CA ARG A 17 13.24 0.73 9.46
C ARG A 17 13.83 -0.62 9.05
N PRO A 18 14.09 -0.86 7.75
CA PRO A 18 14.81 -2.07 7.35
C PRO A 18 16.21 -2.04 7.98
N ASP A 19 16.67 -3.18 8.49
CA ASP A 19 18.05 -3.31 8.97
C ASP A 19 19.00 -3.07 7.81
N ILE A 20 19.57 -1.87 7.75
CA ILE A 20 20.65 -1.56 6.83
C ILE A 20 21.91 -2.13 7.48
N GLU A 21 22.22 -3.41 7.23
CA GLU A 21 23.54 -3.98 7.57
C GLU A 21 24.62 -3.08 6.94
N GLY A 22 25.26 -2.23 7.76
CA GLY A 22 26.36 -1.37 7.30
C GLY A 22 26.56 -0.02 7.98
N ALA A 23 25.71 0.38 8.94
CA ALA A 23 25.86 1.66 9.66
C ALA A 23 26.49 1.55 11.06
N ASP A 24 26.94 0.36 11.47
CA ASP A 24 27.65 0.17 12.72
C ASP A 24 29.15 0.32 12.50
N GLY A 25 29.73 1.28 13.21
CA GLY A 25 31.09 1.78 13.00
C GLY A 25 32.17 0.71 12.86
N GLU A 26 33.16 1.02 12.03
CA GLU A 26 34.39 0.27 11.88
C GLU A 26 34.90 -0.25 13.24
N PRO A 27 35.25 -1.55 13.36
CA PRO A 27 35.89 -2.04 14.56
C PRO A 27 37.26 -1.36 14.63
N VAL A 28 37.43 -0.45 15.58
CA VAL A 28 38.74 0.05 15.99
C VAL A 28 39.56 -1.14 16.48
N ALA A 29 40.37 -1.68 15.57
CA ALA A 29 41.33 -2.72 15.86
C ALA A 29 42.43 -2.14 16.78
N GLY A 30 42.33 -2.45 18.07
CA GLY A 30 43.47 -2.32 18.99
C GLY A 30 43.13 -1.73 20.35
N ALA A 31 42.50 -2.52 21.22
CA ALA A 31 42.70 -2.38 22.66
C ALA A 31 42.69 -3.77 23.29
N GLU A 32 43.77 -4.04 24.02
CA GLU A 32 44.20 -5.34 24.48
C GLU A 32 43.30 -5.94 25.57
N ALA A 33 43.32 -7.26 25.64
CA ALA A 33 42.53 -8.11 26.51
C ALA A 33 42.69 -7.79 28.02
N ALA A 34 41.58 -7.59 28.72
CA ALA A 34 41.39 -7.97 30.12
C ALA A 34 39.90 -8.00 30.48
N ASP A 35 39.51 -9.07 31.20
CA ASP A 35 38.21 -9.31 31.84
C ASP A 35 36.96 -9.37 30.95
N ARG A 36 36.71 -10.59 30.46
CA ARG A 36 35.40 -11.01 29.95
C ARG A 36 34.50 -11.37 31.13
N GLU A 37 34.03 -10.35 31.85
CA GLU A 37 32.78 -10.48 32.60
C GLU A 37 31.68 -10.71 31.55
N THR A 38 31.00 -11.84 31.63
CA THR A 38 29.89 -12.19 30.75
C THR A 38 28.77 -11.18 30.99
N ILE A 39 28.76 -10.12 30.18
CA ILE A 39 27.58 -9.29 29.98
C ILE A 39 26.56 -10.21 29.30
N ASP A 40 25.49 -10.48 30.03
CA ASP A 40 24.30 -11.15 29.54
C ASP A 40 23.67 -10.26 28.47
N THR A 41 23.97 -10.51 27.20
CA THR A 41 23.39 -9.80 26.04
C THR A 41 22.01 -10.34 25.67
N SER A 42 21.27 -10.95 26.61
CA SER A 42 19.93 -11.48 26.35
C SER A 42 18.81 -10.44 26.36
N ASP A 43 19.11 -9.16 26.61
CA ASP A 43 18.12 -8.07 26.74
C ASP A 43 18.21 -6.98 25.64
N ALA A 44 19.05 -7.16 24.60
CA ALA A 44 19.21 -6.15 23.54
C ALA A 44 18.43 -6.45 22.24
N ASP A 45 17.84 -7.64 22.10
CA ASP A 45 17.17 -8.09 20.87
C ASP A 45 15.64 -7.90 20.87
N ASP A 46 15.05 -7.30 21.90
CA ASP A 46 13.58 -7.16 22.04
C ASP A 46 13.10 -5.70 22.01
N VAL A 47 13.88 -4.80 21.37
CA VAL A 47 13.40 -3.47 21.00
C VAL A 47 13.03 -3.53 19.53
N ALA A 48 11.72 -3.56 19.24
CA ALA A 48 11.22 -3.47 17.88
C ALA A 48 11.89 -2.29 17.14
N PRO A 49 12.37 -2.48 15.90
CA PRO A 49 13.05 -1.42 15.16
C PRO A 49 12.15 -0.19 15.06
N PRO A 50 12.72 1.02 15.18
CA PRO A 50 11.93 2.24 15.15
C PRO A 50 11.16 2.35 13.84
N GLU A 51 9.91 2.75 13.93
CA GLU A 51 9.06 2.92 12.75
C GLU A 51 9.45 4.18 11.97
N GLU A 52 9.42 4.09 10.64
CA GLU A 52 9.64 5.18 9.70
C GLU A 52 8.45 5.32 8.75
N PHE A 53 8.12 6.57 8.45
CA PHE A 53 7.22 6.92 7.36
C PHE A 53 7.98 6.97 6.05
N VAL A 54 7.39 6.37 5.02
CA VAL A 54 7.80 6.57 3.63
C VAL A 54 7.05 7.79 3.09
N LEU A 55 7.78 8.83 2.71
CA LEU A 55 7.26 10.09 2.23
C LEU A 55 7.70 10.33 0.79
N VAL A 56 6.75 10.58 -0.10
CA VAL A 56 7.03 10.97 -1.48
C VAL A 56 6.61 12.42 -1.68
N GLU A 57 7.42 13.22 -2.39
CA GLU A 57 7.04 14.61 -2.68
C GLU A 57 5.74 14.65 -3.49
N HIS A 58 4.80 15.47 -3.03
CA HIS A 58 3.54 15.68 -3.73
C HIS A 58 3.61 16.99 -4.52
N ALA A 59 3.87 16.86 -5.82
CA ALA A 59 3.93 17.99 -6.74
C ALA A 59 2.61 18.78 -6.78
N GLU A 60 2.71 20.11 -6.73
CA GLU A 60 1.57 20.98 -7.03
C GLU A 60 1.38 21.08 -8.55
N GLY A 61 0.73 20.07 -9.13
CA GLY A 61 0.39 20.03 -10.56
C GLY A 61 0.95 18.81 -11.30
N PRO A 62 0.61 18.66 -12.59
CA PRO A 62 1.12 17.58 -13.42
C PRO A 62 2.63 17.71 -13.58
N VAL A 63 3.35 16.61 -13.32
CA VAL A 63 4.78 16.49 -13.60
C VAL A 63 4.96 16.10 -15.07
N ASP A 64 5.79 16.82 -15.80
CA ASP A 64 6.10 16.47 -17.19
C ASP A 64 7.16 15.35 -17.19
N PRO A 65 6.86 14.15 -17.70
CA PRO A 65 7.79 13.03 -17.69
C PRO A 65 9.05 13.27 -18.55
N ASN A 66 9.06 14.31 -19.39
CA ASN A 66 10.22 14.67 -20.21
C ASN A 66 11.17 15.65 -19.48
N GLU A 67 10.81 16.13 -18.29
CA GLU A 67 11.73 16.92 -17.47
C GLU A 67 12.90 16.05 -16.97
N PRO A 68 14.13 16.58 -16.96
CA PRO A 68 15.33 15.78 -16.65
C PRO A 68 15.31 15.18 -15.24
N ASP A 69 14.66 15.84 -14.29
CA ASP A 69 14.58 15.42 -12.87
C ASP A 69 13.18 14.86 -12.53
N ALA A 70 12.37 14.50 -13.52
CA ALA A 70 10.99 14.01 -13.31
C ALA A 70 10.95 12.69 -12.53
N GLY A 71 11.98 11.83 -12.68
CA GLY A 71 12.11 10.57 -11.96
C GLY A 71 12.44 10.77 -10.48
N ASP A 72 13.46 11.59 -10.22
CA ASP A 72 13.95 11.87 -8.86
C ASP A 72 12.92 12.61 -8.00
N ARG A 73 11.93 13.26 -8.62
CA ARG A 73 10.84 13.96 -7.91
C ARG A 73 10.00 13.03 -7.04
N PHE A 74 9.91 11.75 -7.41
CA PHE A 74 9.14 10.78 -6.66
C PHE A 74 10.03 9.91 -5.76
N ASP A 75 11.30 10.25 -5.60
CA ASP A 75 12.19 9.49 -4.73
C ASP A 75 11.66 9.48 -3.28
N PRO A 76 11.54 8.29 -2.67
CA PRO A 76 11.02 8.18 -1.31
C PRO A 76 12.03 8.73 -0.30
N MET A 77 11.51 9.53 0.63
CA MET A 77 12.20 10.00 1.82
C MET A 77 11.70 9.24 3.05
N TYR A 78 12.60 8.97 4.00
CA TYR A 78 12.27 8.25 5.23
C TYR A 78 12.34 9.20 6.42
N ALA A 79 11.24 9.30 7.17
CA ALA A 79 11.16 10.12 8.36
C ALA A 79 10.76 9.29 9.58
N THR A 80 11.37 9.53 10.75
CA THR A 80 11.03 8.77 11.96
C THR A 80 9.57 8.98 12.34
N ALA A 81 8.86 7.91 12.70
CA ALA A 81 7.46 7.96 13.12
C ALA A 81 7.29 8.17 14.63
N GLU A 82 8.36 7.99 15.40
CA GLU A 82 8.34 7.96 16.86
C GLU A 82 9.24 9.03 17.48
N GLY A 83 9.13 9.20 18.80
CA GLY A 83 9.96 10.13 19.57
C GLY A 83 9.49 11.59 19.54
N TYR A 84 8.20 11.82 19.27
CA TYR A 84 7.56 13.13 19.29
C TYR A 84 6.69 13.29 20.54
N ASP A 85 6.77 14.45 21.18
CA ASP A 85 5.97 14.80 22.34
C ASP A 85 4.87 15.83 22.01
N GLY A 86 3.82 15.85 22.82
CA GLY A 86 2.73 16.84 22.76
C GLY A 86 1.92 16.80 21.46
N ASP A 87 1.40 17.96 21.06
CA ASP A 87 0.52 18.10 19.88
C ASP A 87 1.16 17.62 18.58
N LEU A 88 2.49 17.68 18.47
CA LEU A 88 3.21 17.15 17.31
C LEU A 88 3.17 15.62 17.31
N GLY A 89 3.37 14.97 18.45
CA GLY A 89 3.29 13.52 18.58
C GLY A 89 1.91 12.97 18.26
N GLU A 90 0.84 13.63 18.74
CA GLU A 90 -0.53 13.23 18.40
C GLU A 90 -0.82 13.32 16.89
N ARG A 91 -0.35 14.40 16.24
CA ARG A 91 -0.51 14.57 14.79
C ARG A 91 0.27 13.51 14.01
N VAL A 92 1.53 13.29 14.34
CA VAL A 92 2.36 12.27 13.69
C VAL A 92 1.76 10.88 13.88
N ALA A 93 1.29 10.55 15.09
CA ALA A 93 0.64 9.27 15.38
C ALA A 93 -0.67 9.06 14.61
N SER A 94 -1.38 10.15 14.26
CA SER A 94 -2.61 10.10 13.48
C SER A 94 -2.42 9.95 11.97
N LEU A 95 -1.19 10.10 11.47
CA LEU A 95 -0.89 9.97 10.04
C LEU A 95 -1.15 8.53 9.57
N LYS A 96 -1.79 8.41 8.41
CA LYS A 96 -2.10 7.14 7.77
C LYS A 96 -1.52 7.11 6.35
N PRO A 97 -1.17 5.92 5.84
CA PRO A 97 -0.89 5.71 4.43
C PRO A 97 -1.95 6.38 3.53
N GLY A 98 -1.48 7.09 2.51
CA GLY A 98 -2.24 7.90 1.57
C GLY A 98 -2.41 9.37 1.96
N HIS A 99 -2.24 9.76 3.23
CA HIS A 99 -2.42 11.14 3.65
C HIS A 99 -1.45 12.06 2.91
N VAL A 100 -1.96 13.19 2.43
CA VAL A 100 -1.15 14.29 1.90
C VAL A 100 -0.99 15.32 3.02
N VAL A 101 0.26 15.65 3.34
CA VAL A 101 0.63 16.54 4.43
C VAL A 101 1.49 17.70 3.95
N ASP A 102 1.28 18.88 4.53
CA ASP A 102 2.25 19.96 4.49
C ASP A 102 3.18 19.79 5.69
N ALA A 103 4.46 19.55 5.44
CA ALA A 103 5.42 19.23 6.49
C ALA A 103 6.74 19.98 6.34
N THR A 104 7.41 20.15 7.48
CA THR A 104 8.80 20.57 7.57
C THR A 104 9.60 19.48 8.24
N LEU A 105 10.54 18.91 7.52
CA LEU A 105 11.46 17.88 7.98
C LEU A 105 12.78 18.52 8.40
N ALA A 106 13.31 18.14 9.56
CA ALA A 106 14.65 18.48 10.02
C ALA A 106 15.53 17.22 9.96
N TRP A 107 16.74 17.36 9.43
CA TRP A 107 17.66 16.25 9.26
C TRP A 107 18.65 16.19 10.41
N THR A 108 18.68 15.08 11.13
CA THR A 108 19.61 14.84 12.24
C THR A 108 20.24 13.47 12.07
N ASP A 109 21.57 13.42 12.02
CA ASP A 109 22.34 12.17 11.90
C ASP A 109 21.85 11.27 10.75
N GLY A 110 21.58 11.88 9.59
CA GLY A 110 21.14 11.18 8.37
C GLY A 110 19.67 10.74 8.36
N SER A 111 18.91 11.03 9.42
CA SER A 111 17.48 10.69 9.51
C SER A 111 16.61 11.95 9.51
N ALA A 112 15.52 11.95 8.75
CA ALA A 112 14.57 13.06 8.76
C ALA A 112 13.58 12.92 9.93
N ARG A 113 13.21 14.05 10.53
CA ARG A 113 12.20 14.14 11.60
C ARG A 113 11.22 15.27 11.33
N PHE A 114 9.94 15.06 11.65
CA PHE A 114 8.94 16.12 11.57
C PHE A 114 9.23 17.22 12.59
N SER A 115 9.34 18.45 12.12
CA SER A 115 9.33 19.65 12.97
C SER A 115 7.95 20.32 12.97
N ALA A 116 7.21 20.17 11.87
CA ALA A 116 5.82 20.57 11.72
C ALA A 116 5.14 19.63 10.72
N VAL A 117 3.85 19.34 10.94
CA VAL A 117 3.02 18.56 10.03
C VAL A 117 1.55 18.96 10.15
N GLU A 118 0.89 19.06 9.00
CA GLU A 118 -0.54 19.32 8.86
C GLU A 118 -1.11 18.47 7.74
N VAL A 119 -2.25 17.81 7.97
CA VAL A 119 -2.91 16.98 6.95
C VAL A 119 -3.77 17.87 6.06
N VAL A 120 -3.47 17.87 4.76
CA VAL A 120 -4.16 18.66 3.73
C VAL A 120 -5.25 17.84 3.04
N CYS A 121 -4.97 16.57 2.75
CA CYS A 121 -5.93 15.66 2.13
C CYS A 121 -5.78 14.25 2.73
N GLU A 122 -6.89 13.68 3.16
CA GLU A 122 -6.93 12.37 3.80
C GLU A 122 -7.24 11.24 2.79
N THR A 123 -6.51 11.23 1.67
CA THR A 123 -6.49 10.05 0.79
C THR A 123 -5.96 8.85 1.59
N ARG A 124 -6.45 7.64 1.33
CA ARG A 124 -6.05 6.44 2.07
C ARG A 124 -5.43 5.43 1.14
N PHE A 125 -4.27 4.89 1.51
CA PHE A 125 -3.64 3.77 0.83
C PHE A 125 -3.85 2.50 1.65
N ARG A 126 -4.16 1.40 0.96
CA ARG A 126 -4.36 0.07 1.52
C ARG A 126 -3.54 -0.91 0.72
N TYR A 127 -2.68 -1.66 1.39
CA TYR A 127 -1.82 -2.67 0.76
C TYR A 127 -2.30 -4.05 1.20
N ALA A 128 -2.45 -4.96 0.25
CA ALA A 128 -2.84 -6.35 0.47
C ALA A 128 -1.99 -7.25 -0.42
N ASP A 129 -1.22 -8.14 0.20
CA ASP A 129 -0.40 -9.13 -0.49
C ASP A 129 -1.07 -10.51 -0.40
N GLY A 130 -0.81 -11.36 -1.40
CA GLY A 130 -1.36 -12.71 -1.49
C GLY A 130 -2.88 -12.77 -1.50
N VAL A 131 -3.57 -11.79 -2.11
CA VAL A 131 -5.03 -11.79 -2.12
C VAL A 131 -5.58 -12.91 -3.01
N GLU A 132 -6.59 -13.59 -2.50
CA GLU A 132 -7.35 -14.59 -3.25
C GLU A 132 -8.58 -13.94 -3.89
N GLY A 133 -9.08 -14.51 -4.99
CA GLY A 133 -10.35 -14.08 -5.57
C GLY A 133 -10.31 -12.68 -6.21
N MET A 134 -9.24 -12.37 -6.94
CA MET A 134 -9.12 -11.11 -7.66
C MET A 134 -10.28 -10.91 -8.65
N PHE A 135 -10.70 -9.65 -8.84
CA PHE A 135 -11.82 -9.32 -9.73
C PHE A 135 -11.60 -9.90 -11.14
N GLU A 136 -12.63 -10.55 -11.69
CA GLU A 136 -12.59 -11.14 -13.03
C GLU A 136 -12.12 -10.13 -14.09
N ALA A 137 -12.65 -8.90 -14.04
CA ALA A 137 -12.23 -7.81 -14.93
C ALA A 137 -10.73 -7.47 -14.84
N ALA A 138 -10.10 -7.64 -13.67
CA ALA A 138 -8.66 -7.43 -13.50
C ALA A 138 -7.87 -8.58 -14.12
N VAL A 139 -8.32 -9.83 -13.91
CA VAL A 139 -7.70 -11.03 -14.46
C VAL A 139 -7.78 -11.02 -16.00
N ASP A 140 -8.95 -10.70 -16.57
CA ASP A 140 -9.17 -10.61 -18.01
C ASP A 140 -8.31 -9.51 -18.66
N ALA A 141 -8.23 -8.35 -18.01
CA ALA A 141 -7.40 -7.25 -18.49
C ALA A 141 -5.92 -7.60 -18.41
N TRP A 142 -5.47 -8.30 -17.37
CA TRP A 142 -4.09 -8.80 -17.29
C TRP A 142 -3.78 -9.86 -18.35
N GLN A 143 -4.69 -10.80 -18.60
CA GLN A 143 -4.50 -11.82 -19.66
C GLN A 143 -4.35 -11.16 -21.03
N SER A 144 -5.16 -10.13 -21.29
CA SER A 144 -5.09 -9.33 -22.51
C SER A 144 -3.75 -8.58 -22.59
N LEU A 145 -3.35 -7.89 -21.51
CA LEU A 145 -2.07 -7.19 -21.41
C LEU A 145 -0.88 -8.11 -21.69
N ARG A 146 -0.87 -9.32 -21.10
CA ARG A 146 0.14 -10.36 -21.32
C ARG A 146 0.17 -10.83 -22.77
N ALA A 147 -0.98 -10.96 -23.42
CA ALA A 147 -1.06 -11.34 -24.82
C ALA A 147 -0.48 -10.26 -25.74
N ASP A 148 -0.71 -8.98 -25.41
CA ASP A 148 -0.23 -7.83 -26.18
C ASP A 148 1.24 -7.45 -25.87
N GLY A 149 1.79 -8.01 -24.78
CA GLY A 149 3.16 -7.74 -24.33
C GLY A 149 3.33 -6.36 -23.71
N GLU A 150 2.24 -5.76 -23.21
CA GLU A 150 2.25 -4.48 -22.52
C GLU A 150 2.64 -4.66 -21.05
N ALA A 151 3.29 -3.65 -20.46
CA ALA A 151 3.73 -3.70 -19.07
C ALA A 151 2.68 -3.13 -18.10
N VAL A 152 1.82 -2.22 -18.57
CA VAL A 152 0.85 -1.51 -17.74
C VAL A 152 -0.49 -1.39 -18.45
N GLY A 153 -1.56 -1.81 -17.78
CA GLY A 153 -2.94 -1.70 -18.27
C GLY A 153 -3.78 -0.77 -17.41
N SER A 154 -4.89 -0.25 -17.96
CA SER A 154 -5.87 0.51 -17.19
C SER A 154 -7.30 0.16 -17.58
N VAL A 155 -8.18 -0.03 -16.59
CA VAL A 155 -9.60 -0.34 -16.78
C VAL A 155 -10.43 0.63 -15.93
N PRO A 156 -11.32 1.45 -16.53
CA PRO A 156 -12.25 2.25 -15.75
C PRO A 156 -13.36 1.36 -15.16
N THR A 157 -13.69 1.57 -13.90
CA THR A 157 -14.80 0.86 -13.25
C THR A 157 -16.03 1.76 -13.15
N ARG A 158 -17.21 1.12 -13.18
CA ARG A 158 -18.51 1.82 -13.14
C ARG A 158 -19.40 1.25 -12.04
N SER A 159 -20.29 2.08 -11.53
CA SER A 159 -21.36 1.66 -10.63
C SER A 159 -22.45 0.89 -11.39
N THR A 160 -23.42 0.34 -10.66
CA THR A 160 -24.63 -0.28 -11.23
C THR A 160 -25.43 0.67 -12.12
N ASP A 161 -25.37 1.98 -11.85
CA ASP A 161 -26.02 3.02 -12.66
C ASP A 161 -25.19 3.43 -13.89
N GLY A 162 -23.99 2.86 -14.07
CA GLY A 162 -23.08 3.16 -15.18
C GLY A 162 -22.13 4.34 -14.93
N ASP A 163 -22.21 4.99 -13.77
CA ASP A 163 -21.36 6.11 -13.42
C ASP A 163 -19.93 5.65 -13.07
N PRO A 164 -18.87 6.31 -13.59
CA PRO A 164 -17.50 6.00 -13.22
C PRO A 164 -17.26 6.16 -11.71
N ASN A 165 -16.82 5.09 -11.06
CA ASN A 165 -16.61 5.03 -9.60
C ASN A 165 -15.15 4.72 -9.18
N GLY A 166 -14.30 4.32 -10.14
CA GLY A 166 -12.89 4.05 -9.90
C GLY A 166 -12.09 3.84 -11.18
N ALA A 167 -10.77 3.69 -11.02
CA ALA A 167 -9.83 3.37 -12.08
C ALA A 167 -8.85 2.29 -11.60
N LEU A 168 -8.84 1.16 -12.28
CA LEU A 168 -7.96 0.03 -12.00
C LEU A 168 -6.74 0.10 -12.91
N TYR A 169 -5.54 0.09 -12.33
CA TYR A 169 -4.27 -0.01 -13.06
C TYR A 169 -3.63 -1.36 -12.76
N LEU A 170 -3.09 -2.01 -13.79
CA LEU A 170 -2.46 -3.31 -13.67
C LEU A 170 -1.00 -3.20 -14.09
N PHE A 171 -0.10 -3.66 -13.23
CA PHE A 171 1.33 -3.74 -13.50
C PHE A 171 1.70 -5.20 -13.64
N ALA A 172 2.19 -5.62 -14.80
CA ALA A 172 2.71 -6.98 -14.95
C ALA A 172 3.92 -7.15 -14.01
N ASP A 173 3.88 -8.17 -13.15
CA ASP A 173 4.99 -8.47 -12.25
C ASP A 173 5.79 -9.60 -12.87
N GLY A 174 7.03 -9.31 -13.26
CA GLY A 174 7.90 -10.31 -13.88
C GLY A 174 8.34 -11.37 -12.86
N PRO A 175 8.86 -12.52 -13.31
CA PRO A 175 9.49 -13.49 -12.40
C PRO A 175 10.66 -12.83 -11.66
N GLY A 176 10.55 -12.76 -10.32
CA GLY A 176 11.51 -12.07 -9.45
C GLY A 176 11.34 -10.54 -9.40
N GLY A 177 10.19 -10.03 -9.87
CA GLY A 177 9.78 -8.66 -9.63
C GLY A 177 9.21 -8.48 -8.23
N ASP A 178 9.50 -7.33 -7.64
CA ASP A 178 9.01 -6.92 -6.32
C ASP A 178 8.08 -5.71 -6.49
N THR A 179 7.21 -5.71 -7.52
CA THR A 179 6.41 -4.54 -7.91
C THR A 179 5.53 -4.04 -6.76
N PHE A 180 4.99 -4.97 -5.97
CA PHE A 180 4.18 -4.65 -4.81
C PHE A 180 4.98 -3.88 -3.75
N ASP A 181 6.18 -4.39 -3.43
CA ASP A 181 7.08 -3.75 -2.47
C ASP A 181 7.65 -2.44 -2.99
N ASP A 182 7.88 -2.31 -4.29
CA ASP A 182 8.29 -1.06 -4.94
C ASP A 182 7.20 0.01 -4.83
N LEU A 183 5.94 -0.34 -5.08
CA LEU A 183 4.79 0.56 -4.89
C LEU A 183 4.61 0.93 -3.42
N ARG A 184 4.77 -0.04 -2.51
CA ARG A 184 4.65 0.19 -1.07
C ARG A 184 5.78 1.05 -0.51
N ALA A 185 6.99 0.89 -1.04
CA ALA A 185 8.16 1.68 -0.66
C ALA A 185 8.23 3.04 -1.37
N GLY A 186 7.27 3.38 -2.24
CA GLY A 186 7.28 4.61 -3.03
C GLY A 186 8.37 4.66 -4.10
N ARG A 187 9.06 3.53 -4.38
CA ARG A 187 10.04 3.42 -5.48
C ARG A 187 9.36 3.38 -6.84
N LEU A 188 8.16 2.79 -6.91
CA LEU A 188 7.27 2.91 -8.06
C LEU A 188 6.16 3.94 -7.72
N PRO A 189 6.09 5.08 -8.42
CA PRO A 189 5.23 6.19 -8.01
C PRO A 189 3.74 5.92 -8.33
N ILE A 190 2.89 6.09 -7.32
CA ILE A 190 1.42 6.02 -7.42
C ILE A 190 0.83 7.40 -7.74
N GLU A 191 1.57 8.46 -7.45
CA GLU A 191 1.20 9.87 -7.64
C GLU A 191 0.64 10.17 -9.03
N PRO A 192 1.29 9.73 -10.15
CA PRO A 192 0.79 10.02 -11.48
C PRO A 192 -0.60 9.42 -11.75
N LEU A 193 -0.90 8.24 -11.18
CA LEU A 193 -2.19 7.57 -11.33
C LEU A 193 -3.31 8.35 -10.64
N VAL A 194 -3.05 8.79 -9.41
CA VAL A 194 -4.01 9.58 -8.64
C VAL A 194 -4.17 10.98 -9.25
N ALA A 195 -3.09 11.60 -9.72
CA ALA A 195 -3.13 12.88 -10.42
C ALA A 195 -3.97 12.80 -11.70
N ARG A 196 -3.84 11.70 -12.46
CA ARG A 196 -4.65 11.46 -13.67
C ARG A 196 -6.14 11.34 -13.34
N VAL A 197 -6.49 10.66 -12.25
CA VAL A 197 -7.88 10.58 -11.77
C VAL A 197 -8.41 11.94 -11.35
N ASN A 198 -7.64 12.70 -10.57
CA ASN A 198 -8.06 14.04 -10.15
C ASN A 198 -8.24 14.99 -11.33
N ALA A 199 -7.35 14.94 -12.32
CA ALA A 199 -7.45 15.72 -13.55
C ALA A 199 -8.69 15.35 -14.37
N SER A 200 -9.03 14.06 -14.49
CA SER A 200 -10.20 13.62 -15.25
C SER A 200 -11.52 14.00 -14.59
N ARG A 201 -11.56 14.07 -13.26
CA ARG A 201 -12.74 14.48 -12.51
C ARG A 201 -12.83 15.97 -12.21
N ALA A 202 -11.73 16.71 -12.41
CA ALA A 202 -11.60 18.13 -12.09
C ALA A 202 -11.86 18.45 -10.60
N ASP A 203 -11.49 17.55 -9.71
CA ASP A 203 -11.59 17.71 -8.25
C ASP A 203 -10.36 17.12 -7.53
N ALA A 204 -10.21 17.45 -6.25
CA ALA A 204 -9.13 16.98 -5.39
C ALA A 204 -9.67 16.27 -4.13
N ASP A 205 -10.87 15.68 -4.22
CA ASP A 205 -11.50 15.04 -3.08
C ASP A 205 -10.68 13.81 -2.62
N PRO A 206 -10.73 13.46 -1.32
CA PRO A 206 -9.98 12.32 -0.80
C PRO A 206 -10.34 11.01 -1.50
N ARG A 207 -9.32 10.27 -1.95
CA ARG A 207 -9.47 8.96 -2.61
C ARG A 207 -9.18 7.81 -1.67
N GLU A 208 -9.61 6.61 -2.00
CA GLU A 208 -9.04 5.39 -1.42
C GLU A 208 -8.34 4.62 -2.54
N VAL A 209 -7.08 4.25 -2.31
CA VAL A 209 -6.24 3.51 -3.25
C VAL A 209 -5.91 2.17 -2.64
N PHE A 210 -6.23 1.11 -3.36
CA PHE A 210 -5.92 -0.26 -2.98
C PHE A 210 -4.79 -0.78 -3.86
N VAL A 211 -3.71 -1.25 -3.26
CA VAL A 211 -2.62 -1.94 -3.94
C VAL A 211 -2.75 -3.40 -3.56
N LEU A 212 -3.12 -4.24 -4.53
CA LEU A 212 -3.46 -5.64 -4.33
C LEU A 212 -2.50 -6.50 -5.15
N ALA A 213 -1.77 -7.40 -4.50
CA ALA A 213 -0.99 -8.44 -5.15
C ALA A 213 -1.74 -9.78 -4.99
N PRO A 214 -2.27 -10.36 -6.08
CA PRO A 214 -2.97 -11.64 -6.06
C PRO A 214 -2.00 -12.81 -5.91
N ALA A 215 -2.37 -13.83 -5.13
CA ALA A 215 -1.54 -15.01 -4.92
C ALA A 215 -1.36 -15.88 -6.18
N ASP A 216 -2.38 -15.92 -7.04
CA ASP A 216 -2.45 -16.83 -8.20
C ASP A 216 -1.98 -16.20 -9.52
N HIS A 217 -1.62 -14.91 -9.53
CA HIS A 217 -1.33 -14.17 -10.75
C HIS A 217 -0.11 -13.25 -10.64
N GLU A 218 0.65 -13.18 -11.73
CA GLU A 218 1.89 -12.39 -11.83
C GLU A 218 1.58 -10.93 -12.25
N PHE A 219 0.82 -10.20 -11.42
CA PHE A 219 0.58 -8.77 -11.58
C PHE A 219 0.23 -8.08 -10.27
N VAL A 220 0.45 -6.78 -10.18
CA VAL A 220 -0.04 -5.96 -9.07
C VAL A 220 -1.11 -5.01 -9.56
N ALA A 221 -2.23 -4.94 -8.83
CA ALA A 221 -3.34 -4.07 -9.15
C ALA A 221 -3.36 -2.83 -8.24
N VAL A 222 -3.34 -1.65 -8.85
CA VAL A 222 -3.54 -0.37 -8.16
C VAL A 222 -4.93 0.15 -8.50
N TYR A 223 -5.86 0.02 -7.56
CA TYR A 223 -7.24 0.43 -7.72
C TYR A 223 -7.52 1.76 -7.03
N VAL A 224 -7.72 2.82 -7.81
CA VAL A 224 -8.05 4.16 -7.32
C VAL A 224 -9.57 4.34 -7.31
N VAL A 225 -10.16 4.33 -6.12
CA VAL A 225 -11.60 4.56 -5.90
C VAL A 225 -11.86 6.04 -5.66
N PHE A 226 -12.86 6.59 -6.36
CA PHE A 226 -13.10 8.04 -6.39
C PHE A 226 -13.69 8.60 -5.11
N ASP A 227 -14.54 7.82 -4.45
CA ASP A 227 -15.15 8.14 -3.16
C ASP A 227 -14.68 7.13 -2.12
N ARG A 228 -13.79 7.57 -1.22
CA ARG A 228 -13.22 6.73 -0.16
C ARG A 228 -14.25 6.21 0.85
N ASP A 229 -15.37 6.93 1.02
CA ASP A 229 -16.41 6.58 1.98
C ASP A 229 -17.64 5.97 1.25
N GLY A 230 -17.51 5.76 -0.07
CA GLY A 230 -18.52 5.18 -0.93
C GLY A 230 -18.63 3.66 -0.83
N VAL A 231 -19.70 3.13 -1.43
CA VAL A 231 -20.03 1.69 -1.40
C VAL A 231 -18.91 0.83 -1.98
N LEU A 232 -18.32 1.26 -3.10
CA LEU A 232 -17.24 0.51 -3.74
C LEU A 232 -16.03 0.36 -2.81
N ALA A 233 -15.59 1.44 -2.17
CA ALA A 233 -14.47 1.41 -1.24
C ALA A 233 -14.76 0.49 -0.05
N GLN A 234 -15.99 0.52 0.47
CA GLN A 234 -16.44 -0.39 1.51
C GLN A 234 -16.41 -1.85 1.05
N THR A 235 -16.94 -2.16 -0.13
CA THR A 235 -16.93 -3.52 -0.69
C THR A 235 -15.52 -4.06 -0.82
N VAL A 236 -14.59 -3.30 -1.40
CA VAL A 236 -13.20 -3.75 -1.55
C VAL A 236 -12.55 -3.99 -0.20
N ARG A 237 -12.82 -3.12 0.79
CA ARG A 237 -12.33 -3.31 2.17
C ARG A 237 -12.85 -4.60 2.80
N ASP A 238 -14.12 -4.91 2.60
CA ASP A 238 -14.74 -6.10 3.18
C ASP A 238 -14.31 -7.38 2.43
N THR A 239 -14.11 -7.31 1.11
CA THR A 239 -13.67 -8.46 0.30
C THR A 239 -12.27 -8.94 0.65
N TYR A 240 -11.35 -8.02 0.94
CA TYR A 240 -9.95 -8.35 1.22
C TYR A 240 -9.55 -8.08 2.68
N ASP A 241 -10.53 -7.93 3.58
CA ASP A 241 -10.31 -7.70 5.02
C ASP A 241 -9.40 -6.50 5.34
N LEU A 242 -9.44 -5.44 4.52
CA LEU A 242 -8.60 -4.24 4.61
C LEU A 242 -9.13 -3.18 5.59
N ALA A 243 -9.93 -3.61 6.56
CA ALA A 243 -10.47 -2.75 7.59
C ALA A 243 -9.34 -2.03 8.36
N PRO A 244 -9.57 -0.77 8.79
CA PRO A 244 -8.59 -0.06 9.61
C PRO A 244 -8.34 -0.78 10.93
N GLY A 245 -7.22 -1.52 11.03
CA GLY A 245 -6.59 -1.86 12.30
C GLY A 245 -7.04 -3.16 12.97
N LEU A 246 -7.08 -4.28 12.25
CA LEU A 246 -7.01 -5.61 12.90
C LEU A 246 -6.08 -6.61 12.20
N ALA A 247 -5.81 -6.46 10.89
CA ALA A 247 -4.99 -7.41 10.14
C ALA A 247 -3.47 -7.26 10.34
N ALA A 248 -2.98 -6.13 10.86
CA ALA A 248 -1.53 -5.91 11.06
C ALA A 248 -0.91 -6.67 12.26
N GLY A 249 -1.63 -7.60 12.89
CA GLY A 249 -1.18 -8.30 14.10
C GLY A 249 -1.56 -9.77 14.21
N LEU A 250 -1.98 -10.43 13.13
CA LEU A 250 -2.39 -11.84 13.20
C LEU A 250 -1.51 -12.83 12.43
N ASP A 251 -0.57 -12.38 11.58
CA ASP A 251 0.31 -13.28 10.80
C ASP A 251 1.60 -13.71 11.54
N SER A 252 1.68 -13.49 12.86
CA SER A 252 2.83 -13.99 13.66
C SER A 252 2.44 -14.86 14.85
N ALA A 253 1.15 -15.15 15.02
CA ALA A 253 0.70 -16.15 15.98
C ALA A 253 0.33 -17.42 15.22
N VAL A 254 1.33 -18.29 14.97
CA VAL A 254 1.06 -19.70 14.74
C VAL A 254 0.40 -20.23 16.01
N PRO A 255 -0.90 -20.59 16.03
CA PRO A 255 -1.45 -21.23 17.20
C PRO A 255 -0.86 -22.63 17.29
N ASP A 256 -0.08 -22.87 18.34
CA ASP A 256 0.37 -24.19 18.77
C ASP A 256 -0.85 -25.06 19.07
N ALA A 257 -1.34 -25.77 18.06
CA ALA A 257 -2.43 -26.73 18.19
C ALA A 257 -1.84 -28.09 18.58
N ALA A 258 -1.38 -28.19 19.83
CA ALA A 258 -1.15 -29.46 20.48
C ALA A 258 -2.48 -30.14 20.86
N ARG A 259 -2.80 -31.21 20.12
CA ARG A 259 -3.52 -32.43 20.52
C ARG A 259 -4.61 -32.34 21.60
N ALA A 260 -5.84 -32.60 21.20
CA ALA A 260 -6.73 -33.48 21.97
C ALA A 260 -7.69 -34.20 21.00
N ASP A 261 -7.56 -35.53 20.99
CA ASP A 261 -8.42 -36.48 20.29
C ASP A 261 -9.83 -36.56 20.91
N ASP A 262 -10.75 -37.02 20.06
CA ASP A 262 -11.74 -38.08 20.29
C ASP A 262 -13.22 -37.76 20.60
N GLU A 263 -14.00 -38.05 19.55
CA GLU A 263 -15.26 -38.84 19.50
C GLU A 263 -16.51 -38.45 20.29
N THR A 264 -17.56 -38.13 19.53
CA THR A 264 -18.91 -38.75 19.48
C THR A 264 -19.82 -37.77 18.72
N GLY A 265 -20.70 -38.08 17.78
CA GLY A 265 -21.36 -39.31 17.34
C GLY A 265 -22.77 -38.87 16.92
N GLN A 266 -23.14 -39.12 15.66
CA GLN A 266 -24.51 -39.30 15.11
C GLN A 266 -25.60 -38.24 15.42
N ASP A 267 -26.20 -37.61 14.41
CA ASP A 267 -27.38 -38.19 13.75
C ASP A 267 -27.87 -37.31 12.57
N GLU A 268 -28.54 -38.01 11.67
CA GLU A 268 -29.16 -37.60 10.41
C GLU A 268 -30.32 -36.59 10.62
N ASP A 269 -30.54 -35.65 9.69
CA ASP A 269 -31.86 -35.53 9.05
C ASP A 269 -31.85 -34.66 7.78
N THR A 270 -32.73 -35.10 6.90
CA THR A 270 -33.06 -34.74 5.53
C THR A 270 -33.66 -33.34 5.33
N GLY A 271 -33.44 -32.75 4.14
CA GLY A 271 -33.99 -31.43 3.82
C GLY A 271 -33.85 -31.00 2.36
N ARG A 272 -34.31 -31.85 1.44
CA ARG A 272 -34.58 -31.56 0.02
C ARG A 272 -35.37 -30.25 -0.17
N ILE A 273 -34.91 -29.35 -1.04
CA ILE A 273 -35.80 -28.47 -1.84
C ILE A 273 -35.23 -28.31 -3.26
N ASP A 274 -36.10 -28.59 -4.23
CA ASP A 274 -35.93 -28.57 -5.68
C ASP A 274 -35.81 -27.15 -6.27
N GLY A 275 -34.97 -27.05 -7.31
CA GLY A 275 -35.01 -26.25 -8.55
C GLY A 275 -35.75 -24.92 -8.67
N THR A 276 -35.11 -23.97 -9.37
CA THR A 276 -35.70 -23.25 -10.52
C THR A 276 -34.56 -22.66 -11.36
N GLU A 277 -34.46 -23.14 -12.60
CA GLU A 277 -33.73 -22.55 -13.72
C GLU A 277 -34.58 -21.40 -14.29
N ASP A 278 -33.97 -20.27 -14.66
CA ASP A 278 -34.54 -19.38 -15.67
C ASP A 278 -33.39 -18.76 -16.49
N ASP A 279 -33.51 -18.99 -17.80
CA ASP A 279 -32.63 -18.60 -18.89
C ASP A 279 -32.77 -17.12 -19.27
N ALA A 280 -31.76 -16.64 -20.02
CA ALA A 280 -31.86 -15.83 -21.24
C ALA A 280 -31.22 -14.42 -21.23
N ASP A 281 -30.09 -14.38 -21.95
CA ASP A 281 -29.81 -13.56 -23.13
C ASP A 281 -29.94 -12.03 -23.08
N GLY A 282 -28.79 -11.36 -23.26
CA GLY A 282 -28.70 -9.93 -23.58
C GLY A 282 -27.28 -9.49 -23.90
N VAL A 283 -26.70 -10.01 -24.98
CA VAL A 283 -25.47 -9.50 -25.58
C VAL A 283 -25.77 -8.22 -26.37
N ASP A 284 -25.38 -7.07 -25.84
CA ASP A 284 -25.26 -5.83 -26.61
C ASP A 284 -23.76 -5.52 -26.82
N ASP A 285 -23.38 -5.79 -28.06
CA ASP A 285 -22.18 -5.40 -28.79
C ASP A 285 -22.05 -3.86 -28.78
N PHE A 286 -20.93 -3.33 -28.25
CA PHE A 286 -20.62 -1.91 -28.39
C PHE A 286 -19.20 -1.74 -28.92
N ASP A 287 -19.15 -1.46 -30.22
CA ASP A 287 -17.98 -1.15 -31.03
C ASP A 287 -17.07 -0.10 -30.37
N ALA A 288 -15.88 -0.54 -29.95
CA ALA A 288 -14.77 0.32 -29.56
C ALA A 288 -13.83 0.58 -30.75
N LEU A 289 -14.33 1.22 -31.81
CA LEU A 289 -13.49 1.78 -32.89
C LEU A 289 -14.14 3.01 -33.55
N ASP A 290 -13.99 4.19 -32.93
CA ASP A 290 -13.84 5.44 -33.69
C ASP A 290 -13.00 6.44 -32.86
N ARG A 291 -11.69 6.51 -33.15
CA ARG A 291 -10.96 7.63 -33.77
C ARG A 291 -10.71 8.82 -32.82
N LEU A 292 -9.48 9.16 -32.42
CA LEU A 292 -8.27 9.51 -33.20
C LEU A 292 -8.51 10.66 -34.18
#